data_AF-A0A7G2LRF4-F1
#
_entry.id   AF-A0A7G2LRF4-F1
#
_cell.length_a   1.000
_cell.length_b   1.000
_cell.length_c   1.000
_cell.angle_alpha   90.00
_cell.angle_beta   90.00
_cell.angle_gamma   90.00
#
_symmetry.space_group_name_H-M   'P 1'
#
loop_
_entity.id
_entity.type
_entity.pdbx_description
1 polymer ?
#
loop_
_entity_poly.entity_id
_entity_poly.type
_entity_poly.pdbx_seq_one_letter_code
_entity_poly.pdbx_strand_id
1 'polypeptide(L)' 'QIFTMPGSAMMFLFAVPMFEAISILLLPAFLGARDMPFPRLSAYGYWCFLIGGCFVLGSLLFDSGPKAGW' A
#
# COMPACT_ATOMS: atom_id res chain seq x y z
N GLN A 1 -13.85 14.37 -7.18
CA GLN A 1 -13.08 13.28 -6.52
C GLN A 1 -13.60 11.88 -6.81
N ILE A 2 -14.92 11.61 -6.88
CA ILE A 2 -15.47 10.23 -6.97
C ILE A 2 -15.03 9.45 -8.21
N PHE A 3 -14.68 10.10 -9.32
CA PHE A 3 -14.14 9.41 -10.52
C PHE A 3 -12.61 9.33 -10.58
N THR A 4 -11.93 10.12 -9.74
CA THR A 4 -10.48 10.37 -9.80
C THR A 4 -9.73 9.65 -8.69
N MET A 5 -10.32 9.65 -7.50
CA MET A 5 -9.79 8.98 -6.31
C MET A 5 -9.87 7.45 -6.33
N PRO A 6 -10.87 6.79 -6.95
CA PRO A 6 -10.90 5.32 -6.94
C PRO A 6 -9.69 4.73 -7.63
N GLY A 7 -9.22 5.34 -8.74
CA GLY A 7 -8.03 4.88 -9.45
C GLY A 7 -6.76 4.95 -8.58
N SER A 8 -6.53 6.10 -7.94
CA SER A 8 -5.36 6.30 -7.07
C SER A 8 -5.41 5.50 -5.78
N ALA A 9 -6.60 5.38 -5.18
CA ALA A 9 -6.79 4.54 -4.01
C ALA A 9 -6.63 3.05 -4.37
N MET A 10 -7.19 2.57 -5.48
CA MET A 10 -7.07 1.16 -5.86
C MET A 10 -5.64 0.78 -6.25
N MET A 11 -4.88 1.66 -6.91
CA MET A 11 -3.47 1.36 -7.19
C MET A 11 -2.60 1.39 -5.93
N PHE A 12 -2.61 2.49 -5.17
CA PHE A 12 -1.66 2.67 -4.06
C PHE A 12 -2.10 2.04 -2.74
N LEU A 13 -3.40 1.95 -2.46
CA LEU A 13 -3.92 1.40 -1.20
C LEU A 13 -4.37 -0.05 -1.29
N PHE A 14 -4.52 -0.60 -2.51
CA PHE A 14 -5.01 -1.96 -2.68
C PHE A 14 -4.06 -2.84 -3.51
N ALA A 15 -3.72 -2.45 -4.75
CA ALA A 15 -2.88 -3.27 -5.60
C ALA A 15 -1.47 -3.44 -5.03
N VAL A 16 -0.79 -2.33 -4.68
CA VAL A 16 0.57 -2.39 -4.15
C VAL A 16 0.65 -3.17 -2.82
N PRO A 17 -0.19 -2.90 -1.81
CA PRO A 17 -0.13 -3.64 -0.54
C PRO A 17 -0.52 -5.11 -0.69
N MET A 18 -1.46 -5.44 -1.58
CA MET A 18 -1.82 -6.83 -1.85
C MET A 18 -0.66 -7.59 -2.49
N PHE A 19 -0.02 -7.03 -3.51
CA PHE A 19 1.14 -7.67 -4.14
C PHE A 19 2.33 -7.77 -3.19
N GLU A 20 2.54 -6.78 -2.33
CA GLU A 20 3.59 -6.82 -1.30
C GLU A 20 3.31 -7.93 -0.28
N ALA A 21 2.08 -8.07 0.22
CA ALA A 21 1.69 -9.14 1.14
C ALA A 21 1.87 -10.53 0.52
N ILE A 22 1.47 -10.71 -0.74
CA ILE A 22 1.67 -11.96 -1.50
C ILE A 22 3.18 -12.24 -1.65
N SER A 23 3.97 -11.21 -1.96
CA SER A 23 5.42 -11.34 -2.11
C SER A 23 6.07 -11.76 -0.79
N ILE A 24 5.69 -11.16 0.33
CA ILE A 24 6.20 -11.52 1.67
C ILE A 24 5.85 -12.97 2.05
N LEU A 25 4.69 -13.47 1.62
CA LEU A 25 4.27 -14.84 1.90
C LEU A 25 4.92 -15.88 0.97
N LEU A 26 5.00 -15.61 -0.34
CA LEU A 26 5.47 -16.60 -1.33
C LEU A 26 6.99 -16.58 -1.53
N LEU A 27 7.67 -15.43 -1.46
CA LEU A 27 9.12 -15.36 -1.70
C LEU A 27 9.93 -16.30 -0.80
N PRO A 28 9.72 -16.33 0.53
CA PRO A 28 10.49 -17.21 1.41
C PRO A 28 10.30 -18.69 1.05
N ALA A 29 9.07 -19.07 0.70
CA ALA A 29 8.74 -20.44 0.29
C ALA A 29 9.41 -20.84 -1.04
N PHE A 30 9.48 -19.93 -2.02
CA PHE A 30 10.17 -20.20 -3.30
C PHE A 30 11.70 -20.25 -3.16
N LEU A 31 12.27 -19.45 -2.28
CA LEU A 31 13.71 -19.41 -2.03
C LEU A 31 14.20 -20.50 -1.06
N GLY A 32 13.29 -21.26 -0.45
CA GLY A 32 13.62 -22.22 0.61
C GLY A 32 14.24 -21.55 1.84
N ALA A 33 14.02 -20.25 2.02
CA ALA A 33 14.56 -19.46 3.11
C ALA A 33 13.60 -19.49 4.30
N ARG A 34 14.14 -19.51 5.52
CA ARG A 34 13.34 -19.61 6.75
C ARG A 34 12.61 -18.31 7.08
N ASP A 35 13.19 -17.18 6.71
CA ASP A 35 12.70 -15.84 6.97
C ASP A 35 13.08 -14.89 5.82
N MET A 36 12.39 -13.75 5.73
CA MET A 36 12.72 -12.71 4.76
C MET A 36 14.06 -12.05 5.12
N PRO A 37 14.88 -11.60 4.14
CA PRO A 37 16.21 -11.04 4.40
C PRO A 37 16.22 -9.85 5.37
N PHE A 38 15.12 -9.08 5.44
CA PHE A 38 14.99 -7.89 6.27
C PHE A 38 13.62 -7.78 6.97
N PRO A 39 13.36 -8.57 8.04
CA PRO A 39 12.04 -8.63 8.68
C PRO A 39 11.56 -7.28 9.23
N ARG A 40 12.49 -6.48 9.78
CA ARG A 40 12.18 -5.16 10.35
C ARG A 40 11.87 -4.11 9.28
N LEU A 41 12.48 -4.22 8.09
CA LEU A 41 12.25 -3.29 7.00
C LEU A 41 10.89 -3.53 6.36
N SER A 42 10.48 -4.80 6.20
CA SER A 42 9.12 -5.15 5.76
C SER A 42 8.05 -4.66 6.73
N ALA A 43 8.30 -4.76 8.05
CA ALA A 43 7.40 -4.20 9.05
C ALA A 43 7.32 -2.66 8.98
N TYR A 44 8.42 -1.97 8.68
CA TYR A 44 8.43 -0.53 8.46
C TYR A 44 7.64 -0.13 7.19
N GLY A 45 7.76 -0.90 6.10
CA GLY A 45 6.96 -0.72 4.89
C GLY A 45 5.46 -0.73 5.17
N TYR A 46 4.99 -1.69 5.97
CA TYR A 46 3.59 -1.74 6.42
C TYR A 46 3.15 -0.44 7.13
N TRP A 47 3.96 0.09 8.05
CA TRP A 47 3.63 1.34 8.74
C TRP A 47 3.60 2.55 7.81
N CYS A 48 4.50 2.62 6.83
CA CYS A 48 4.46 3.64 5.78
C CYS A 48 3.17 3.56 4.95
N PHE A 49 2.72 2.37 4.58
CA PHE A 49 1.45 2.17 3.88
C PHE A 49 0.24 2.56 4.72
N LEU A 50 0.24 2.22 6.02
CA LEU A 50 -0.84 2.59 6.93
C LEU A 50 -0.96 4.10 7.07
N ILE A 51 0.16 4.79 7.30
CA ILE A 51 0.19 6.26 7.39
C ILE A 51 -0.24 6.88 6.06
N GLY A 52 0.31 6.43 4.94
CA GLY A 52 -0.07 6.90 3.59
C GLY A 52 -1.57 6.70 3.31
N GLY A 53 -2.12 5.55 3.70
CA GLY A 53 -3.56 5.26 3.62
C GLY A 53 -4.41 6.19 4.48
N CYS A 54 -4.01 6.45 5.71
CA CYS A 54 -4.68 7.43 6.58
C CYS A 54 -4.66 8.84 5.97
N PHE A 55 -3.56 9.26 5.33
CA PHE A 55 -3.49 10.56 4.65
C PHE A 55 -4.39 10.61 3.40
N VAL A 56 -4.43 9.55 2.60
CA VAL A 56 -5.29 9.48 1.40
C VAL A 56 -6.77 9.44 1.78
N LEU A 57 -7.14 8.65 2.78
CA LEU A 57 -8.51 8.62 3.33
C LEU A 57 -8.88 9.94 4.02
N GLY A 58 -7.93 10.59 4.70
CA GLY A 58 -8.11 11.92 5.29
C GLY A 58 -8.35 12.99 4.22
N SER A 59 -7.62 12.96 3.12
CA SER A 59 -7.82 13.87 1.97
C SER A 59 -9.21 13.73 1.33
N LEU A 60 -9.84 12.55 1.45
CA LEU A 60 -11.22 12.35 1.04
C LEU A 60 -12.23 13.01 2.01
N LEU A 61 -11.95 12.98 3.32
CA LEU A 61 -12.82 13.60 4.34
C LEU A 61 -12.77 15.14 4.33
N PHE A 62 -11.63 15.74 3.99
CA PHE A 62 -11.45 17.20 3.96
C PHE A 62 -11.80 17.84 2.61
N ASP A 63 -12.34 17.09 1.64
CA ASP A 63 -12.63 17.53 0.25
C ASP A 63 -11.43 18.23 -0.46
N SER A 64 -10.21 18.02 0.05
CA SER A 64 -8.97 18.64 -0.42
C SER A 64 -8.23 17.78 -1.44
N GLY A 65 -8.93 16.83 -2.06
CA GLY A 65 -8.35 15.89 -3.00
C GLY A 65 -8.08 16.52 -4.36
N PRO A 66 -7.06 16.05 -5.09
CA PRO A 66 -6.77 16.52 -6.44
C PRO A 66 -8.00 16.35 -7.35
N LYS A 67 -8.40 17.43 -8.02
CA LYS A 67 -9.46 17.42 -9.05
C LYS A 67 -8.92 17.04 -10.44
N ALA A 68 -7.65 16.65 -10.54
CA ALA A 68 -6.87 16.65 -11.79
C ALA A 68 -6.71 15.30 -12.52
N GLY A 69 -7.13 14.17 -11.95
CA GLY A 69 -6.75 12.86 -12.49
C GLY A 69 -5.86 12.11 -11.49
N TRP A 70 -5.67 10.81 -11.71
CA TRP A 70 -4.40 10.17 -11.32
C TRP A 70 -3.27 10.85 -12.09
#